data_AF-A0A5R9E7F8-F1
#
_entry.id   AF-A0A5R9E7F8-F1
#
_cell.length_a   1.000
_cell.length_b   1.000
_cell.length_c   1.000
_cell.angle_alpha   90.00
_cell.angle_beta   90.00
_cell.angle_gamma   90.00
#
_symmetry.space_group_name_H-M   'P 1'
#
loop_
_entity.id
_entity.type
_entity.pdbx_description
1 polymer ?
#
loop_
_entity_poly.entity_id
_entity_poly.type
_entity_poly.pdbx_seq_one_letter_code
_entity_poly.pdbx_strand_id
1 'polypeptide(L)' 'MVSFRELARRLVADGVVERITHQRISQIRRDDPDGFPPCVPVGRSLAVDYRKARPYFATRKSRQGQRTDLKSSEE' A
#
# COMPACT_ATOMS: atom_id res chain seq x y z
N MET A 1 -9.35 -5.34 11.55
CA MET A 1 -8.40 -4.27 11.18
C MET A 1 -6.99 -4.68 11.57
N VAL A 2 -6.00 -4.42 10.71
CA VAL A 2 -4.60 -4.82 10.90
C VAL A 2 -3.70 -3.59 10.80
N SER A 3 -2.60 -3.58 11.56
CA SER A 3 -1.58 -2.53 11.44
C SER A 3 -0.87 -2.60 10.08
N PHE A 4 -0.22 -1.52 9.64
CA PHE A 4 0.54 -1.55 8.38
C PHE A 4 1.66 -2.59 8.36
N ARG A 5 2.27 -2.90 9.51
CA ARG A 5 3.26 -3.98 9.62
C ARG A 5 2.63 -5.34 9.35
N GLU A 6 1.50 -5.62 9.97
CA GLU A 6 0.78 -6.87 9.78
C GLU A 6 0.18 -6.97 8.36
N LEU A 7 -0.32 -5.85 7.83
CA LEU A 7 -0.78 -5.77 6.44
C LEU A 7 0.33 -6.18 5.48
N ALA A 8 1.54 -5.59 5.61
CA ALA A 8 2.67 -5.93 4.75
C ALA A 8 3.01 -7.43 4.81
N ARG A 9 3.06 -7.98 6.04
CA ARG A 9 3.35 -9.40 6.26
C ARG A 9 2.30 -10.30 5.61
N ARG A 10 1.02 -9.99 5.80
CA ARG A 10 -0.10 -10.75 5.22
C ARG A 10 -0.17 -10.64 3.69
N LEU A 11 0.12 -9.47 3.12
CA LEU A 11 0.11 -9.30 1.67
C LEU A 11 1.18 -10.17 0.98
N VAL A 12 2.37 -10.27 1.59
CA VAL A 12 3.44 -11.16 1.10
C VAL A 12 3.09 -12.62 1.35
N ALA A 13 2.59 -12.96 2.55
CA ALA A 13 2.23 -14.33 2.89
C ALA A 13 1.08 -14.89 2.02
N ASP A 14 0.12 -14.05 1.64
CA ASP A 14 -1.00 -14.41 0.76
C ASP A 14 -0.61 -14.36 -0.73
N GLY A 15 0.63 -14.00 -1.06
CA GLY A 15 1.14 -13.91 -2.44
C GLY A 15 0.53 -12.76 -3.25
N VAL A 16 -0.11 -11.78 -2.61
CA VAL A 16 -0.74 -10.63 -3.26
C VAL A 16 0.30 -9.69 -3.87
N VAL A 17 1.45 -9.57 -3.20
CA VAL A 17 2.61 -8.80 -3.66
C VAL A 17 3.89 -9.57 -3.35
N GLU A 18 4.88 -9.50 -4.23
CA GLU A 18 6.16 -10.22 -4.04
C GLU A 18 6.95 -9.69 -2.83
N ARG A 19 7.00 -8.36 -2.67
CA ARG A 19 7.69 -7.71 -1.55
C ARG A 19 7.13 -6.32 -1.30
N ILE A 20 6.69 -6.07 -0.06
CA ILE A 20 6.26 -4.74 0.38
C ILE A 20 6.64 -4.49 1.84
N THR A 21 6.96 -3.23 2.18
CA THR A 21 7.24 -2.81 3.55
C THR A 21 6.15 -1.88 4.07
N HIS A 22 6.00 -1.80 5.40
CA HIS A 22 5.03 -0.89 6.03
C HIS A 22 5.30 0.59 5.70
N GLN A 23 6.57 0.98 5.48
CA GLN A 23 6.93 2.32 5.06
C GLN A 23 6.41 2.62 3.65
N ARG A 24 6.54 1.66 2.73
CA ARG A 24 6.03 1.79 1.37
C ARG A 24 4.51 1.90 1.36
N ILE A 25 3.82 1.12 2.18
CA ILE A 25 2.37 1.24 2.39
C ILE A 25 2.00 2.65 2.88
N SER A 26 2.76 3.18 3.85
CA SER A 26 2.52 4.54 4.34
C SER A 26 2.79 5.61 3.29
N GLN A 27 3.74 5.42 2.37
CA GLN A 27 3.96 6.32 1.24
C GLN A 27 2.80 6.25 0.24
N ILE A 28 2.39 5.03 -0.13
CA ILE A 28 1.26 4.81 -1.05
C ILE A 28 -0.01 5.49 -0.54
N ARG A 29 -0.30 5.39 0.76
CA ARG A 29 -1.42 6.11 1.38
C ARG A 29 -1.33 7.63 1.21
N ARG A 30 -0.12 8.21 1.23
CA ARG A 30 0.06 9.66 1.06
C ARG A 30 -0.05 10.09 -0.41
N ASP A 31 0.43 9.23 -1.30
CA ASP A 31 0.46 9.44 -2.75
C ASP A 31 -0.94 9.28 -3.38
N ASP A 32 -1.74 8.37 -2.85
CA ASP A 32 -3.06 8.01 -3.37
C ASP A 32 -4.15 8.08 -2.26
N PRO A 33 -4.43 9.25 -1.67
CA PRO A 33 -5.34 9.38 -0.53
C PRO A 33 -6.79 9.03 -0.87
N ASP A 34 -7.24 9.25 -2.11
CA ASP A 34 -8.60 8.94 -2.59
C ASP A 34 -8.80 7.45 -2.91
N GLY A 35 -7.77 6.79 -3.45
CA GLY A 35 -7.83 5.37 -3.80
C GLY A 35 -7.49 4.43 -2.65
N PHE A 36 -6.74 4.89 -1.66
CA PHE A 36 -6.27 4.04 -0.56
C PHE A 36 -7.41 3.61 0.37
N PRO A 37 -7.44 2.33 0.82
CA PRO A 37 -8.45 1.85 1.76
C PRO A 37 -8.49 2.67 3.06
N PRO A 38 -9.69 2.87 3.65
CA PRO A 38 -9.85 3.70 4.82
C PRO A 38 -9.00 3.18 5.99
N CYS A 39 -8.20 4.09 6.54
CA CYS A 39 -7.34 3.84 7.68
C CYS A 39 -7.95 4.47 8.92
N VAL A 40 -7.91 3.74 10.04
CA VAL A 40 -8.29 4.25 11.35
C VAL A 40 -7.05 4.43 12.22
N PRO A 41 -6.93 5.55 12.96
CA PRO A 41 -5.92 5.68 13.99
C PRO A 41 -6.25 4.75 15.16
N VAL A 42 -5.27 3.97 15.58
CA VAL A 42 -5.32 3.11 16.77
C VAL A 42 -4.13 3.49 17.65
N GLY A 43 -4.39 4.37 18.62
CA GLY A 43 -3.36 5.01 19.41
C GLY A 43 -2.39 5.81 18.53
N ARG A 44 -1.09 5.48 18.59
CA ARG A 44 -0.05 6.11 17.76
C ARG A 44 0.15 5.45 16.39
N SER A 45 -0.59 4.39 16.08
CA SER A 45 -0.46 3.62 14.85
C SER A 45 -1.68 3.77 13.95
N LEU A 46 -1.52 3.46 12.67
CA LEU A 46 -2.63 3.37 11.72
C LEU A 46 -2.96 1.90 11.45
N ALA A 47 -4.25 1.60 11.45
CA ALA A 47 -4.78 0.29 11.10
C ALA A 47 -5.70 0.41 9.89
N VAL A 48 -5.75 -0.64 9.09
CA VAL A 48 -6.54 -0.72 7.85
C VAL A 48 -7.26 -2.05 7.79
N ASP A 49 -8.41 -2.07 7.10
CA ASP A 49 -9.12 -3.33 6.91
C ASP A 49 -8.45 -4.19 5.83
N TYR A 50 -8.05 -5.40 6.21
CA TYR A 50 -7.35 -6.31 5.31
C TYR A 50 -8.23 -6.75 4.13
N ARG A 51 -9.54 -6.94 4.33
CA ARG A 51 -10.44 -7.39 3.26
C ARG A 51 -10.59 -6.34 2.17
N LYS A 52 -10.48 -5.06 2.52
CA LYS A 52 -10.47 -3.93 1.57
C LYS A 52 -9.08 -3.68 0.98
N ALA A 53 -8.03 -3.81 1.80
CA ALA A 53 -6.67 -3.58 1.34
C ALA A 53 -6.18 -4.66 0.37
N ARG A 54 -6.51 -5.93 0.61
CA ARG A 54 -6.10 -7.05 -0.23
C ARG A 54 -6.47 -6.86 -1.72
N PRO A 55 -7.73 -6.59 -2.12
CA PRO A 55 -8.06 -6.34 -3.51
C PRO A 55 -7.41 -5.07 -4.04
N TYR A 56 -7.26 -4.00 -3.25
CA TYR A 56 -6.53 -2.79 -3.67
C TYR A 56 -5.09 -3.11 -4.06
N PHE A 57 -4.35 -3.86 -3.24
CA PHE A 57 -2.97 -4.25 -3.57
C PHE A 57 -2.90 -5.32 -4.68
N ALA A 58 -3.91 -6.18 -4.81
CA ALA A 58 -3.99 -7.17 -5.88
C ALA A 58 -4.29 -6.55 -7.25
N THR A 59 -5.18 -5.56 -7.32
CA THR A 59 -5.47 -4.80 -8.55
C THR A 59 -4.38 -3.81 -8.89
N ARG A 60 -3.59 -3.39 -7.90
CA ARG A 60 -2.30 -2.71 -8.07
C ARG A 60 -1.23 -3.68 -8.60
N LYS A 61 -1.58 -4.56 -9.55
CA LYS A 61 -0.68 -5.42 -10.32
C LYS A 61 0.38 -4.52 -10.96
N SER A 62 1.62 -4.70 -10.52
CA SER A 62 2.82 -4.34 -11.29
C SER A 62 2.94 -2.89 -11.78
N ARG A 63 2.66 -1.90 -10.91
CA ARG A 63 3.36 -0.60 -11.00
C ARG A 63 4.70 -0.61 -10.27
N GLN A 64 5.14 -1.77 -9.78
CA GLN A 64 6.43 -1.94 -9.12
C GLN A 64 7.61 -1.88 -10.12
N GLY A 65 7.36 -2.03 -11.42
CA GLY A 65 8.31 -1.78 -12.52
C GLY A 65 8.25 -0.35 -13.09
N GLN A 66 7.23 0.45 -12.76
CA GLN A 66 7.24 1.88 -13.05
C GLN A 66 7.93 2.58 -11.89
N ARG A 67 9.26 2.60 -11.97
CA ARG A 67 10.07 3.59 -11.29
C ARG A 67 9.53 4.95 -11.76
N THR A 68 8.77 5.65 -10.92
CA THR A 68 8.50 7.09 -11.09
C THR A 68 9.81 7.82 -10.89
N ASP A 69 10.71 7.69 -11.86
CA ASP A 69 11.86 8.56 -12.10
C ASP A 69 11.83 9.10 -13.54
N LEU A 70 10.75 8.85 -14.30
CA LEU A 70 10.40 9.68 -15.45
C LEU A 70 9.74 10.95 -14.92
N LYS A 71 10.58 11.79 -14.31
CA LYS A 71 10.51 13.22 -14.52
C LYS A 71 10.77 13.44 -16.02
N SER A 72 9.75 13.20 -16.85
CA SER A 72 9.80 13.68 -18.22
C SER A 72 9.81 15.20 -18.12
N SER A 73 10.94 15.73 -18.59
CA SER A 73 11.08 17.05 -19.20
C SER A 73 9.90 17.37 -20.13
N GLU A 74 9.78 18.67 -20.44
CA GLU A 74 8.75 19.35 -21.25
C GLU A 74 7.57 19.86 -20.39
N GLU A 75 7.34 21.16 -20.23
CA GLU A 75 7.62 22.32 -21.12
C GLU A 75 8.57 23.38 -20.55
#